data_AF-A0A2G4E490-F1
#
_entry.id   AF-A0A2G4E490-F1
#
_cell.length_a   1.000
_cell.length_b   1.000
_cell.length_c   1.000
_cell.angle_alpha   90.00
_cell.angle_beta   90.00
_cell.angle_gamma   90.00
#
_symmetry.space_group_name_H-M   'P 1'
#
loop_
_entity.id
_entity.type
_entity.pdbx_description
1 polymer ?
#
loop_
_entity_poly.entity_id
_entity_poly.type
_entity_poly.pdbx_seq_one_letter_code
_entity_poly.pdbx_strand_id
1 'polypeptide(L)'
;MEVAKANPEEGKKIAHGYAFNYLAHALLDVSDRPNIRYSGTGKLVTPKTEAYFAKISQEMQRQCANLYRQEIKKGTSADQILEKIFEFHDSMPKEFQDMLGL
;
A
#
# COMPACT_ATOMS: atom_id res chain seq x y z
N MET A 1 14.00 -1.51 -7.57
CA MET A 1 14.98 -2.13 -6.64
C MET A 1 16.40 -1.60 -6.81
N GLU A 2 16.87 -1.29 -8.02
CA GLU A 2 18.24 -0.79 -8.24
C GLU A 2 18.58 0.47 -7.43
N VAL A 3 17.65 1.43 -7.31
CA VAL A 3 17.84 2.63 -6.49
C VAL A 3 18.06 2.31 -5.01
N ALA A 4 17.29 1.37 -4.45
CA ALA A 4 17.44 0.95 -3.04
C ALA A 4 18.76 0.20 -2.78
N LYS A 5 19.26 -0.53 -3.79
CA LYS A 5 20.57 -1.19 -3.74
C LYS A 5 21.72 -0.20 -3.89
N ALA A 6 21.58 0.80 -4.75
CA ALA A 6 22.60 1.81 -5.01
C ALA A 6 22.69 2.89 -3.91
N ASN A 7 21.58 3.18 -3.21
CA ASN A 7 21.53 4.16 -2.14
C ASN A 7 20.71 3.64 -0.94
N PRO A 8 21.37 3.07 0.08
CA PRO A 8 20.69 2.48 1.24
C PRO A 8 19.81 3.46 2.03
N GLU A 9 20.19 4.74 2.13
CA GLU A 9 19.39 5.75 2.84
C GLU A 9 18.09 6.08 2.09
N GLU A 10 18.18 6.16 0.76
CA GLU A 10 16.98 6.31 -0.08
C GLU A 10 16.11 5.06 -0.03
N GLY A 11 16.73 3.87 -0.06
CA GLY A 11 16.04 2.60 0.13
C GLY A 11 15.23 2.55 1.43
N LYS A 12 15.80 3.02 2.55
CA LYS A 12 15.09 3.09 3.85
C LYS A 12 13.88 4.01 3.78
N LYS A 13 14.00 5.19 3.16
CA LYS A 13 12.88 6.13 3.01
C LYS A 13 11.75 5.53 2.17
N ILE A 14 12.09 4.88 1.06
CA ILE A 14 11.13 4.22 0.19
C ILE A 14 10.44 3.08 0.95
N ALA A 15 11.20 2.21 1.63
CA ALA A 15 10.67 1.12 2.45
C ALA A 15 9.71 1.62 3.53
N HIS A 16 10.08 2.69 4.23
CA HIS A 16 9.21 3.34 5.21
C HIS A 16 7.94 3.90 4.56
N GLY A 17 8.05 4.57 3.41
CA GLY A 17 6.89 5.11 2.68
C GLY A 17 5.87 4.04 2.33
N TYR A 18 6.32 2.91 1.78
CA TYR A 18 5.43 1.79 1.47
C TYR A 18 4.84 1.14 2.73
N ALA A 19 5.62 1.03 3.81
CA ALA A 19 5.15 0.40 5.04
C ALA A 19 4.09 1.20 5.81
N PHE A 20 4.10 2.53 5.71
CA PHE A 20 3.28 3.40 6.58
C PHE A 20 2.29 4.29 5.84
N ASN A 21 2.52 4.63 4.57
CA ASN A 21 1.72 5.66 3.88
C ASN A 21 0.94 5.11 2.69
N TYR A 22 1.44 4.10 2.00
CA TYR A 22 0.92 3.68 0.70
C TYR A 22 -0.53 3.16 0.75
N LEU A 23 -0.88 2.47 1.82
CA LEU A 23 -2.20 1.81 1.95
C LEU A 23 -3.31 2.74 2.49
N ALA A 24 -3.04 4.04 2.66
CA ALA A 24 -3.94 4.98 3.32
C ALA A 24 -5.05 5.55 2.44
N HIS A 25 -4.84 5.58 1.12
CA HIS A 25 -5.73 6.29 0.21
C HIS A 25 -6.03 5.45 -1.03
N ALA A 26 -7.31 5.36 -1.38
CA ALA A 26 -7.75 4.77 -2.63
C ALA A 26 -7.39 5.70 -3.81
N LEU A 27 -7.14 5.11 -4.97
CA LEU A 27 -6.98 5.85 -6.21
C LEU A 27 -8.36 6.16 -6.81
N LEU A 28 -8.75 7.43 -6.83
CA LEU A 28 -10.09 7.87 -7.22
C LEU A 28 -10.10 8.55 -8.59
N ASP A 29 -11.06 8.18 -9.42
CA ASP A 29 -11.45 8.92 -10.62
C ASP A 29 -12.50 9.96 -10.24
N VAL A 30 -12.19 11.22 -10.54
CA VAL A 30 -13.00 12.41 -10.21
C VAL A 30 -13.38 13.21 -11.46
N SER A 31 -13.26 12.60 -12.64
CA SER A 31 -13.57 13.24 -13.92
C SER A 31 -15.08 13.47 -14.13
N ASP A 32 -15.94 12.61 -13.57
CA ASP A 32 -17.41 12.66 -13.67
C ASP A 32 -18.07 13.08 -12.34
N ARG A 33 -17.82 14.30 -11.84
CA ARG A 33 -18.45 14.74 -10.57
C ARG A 33 -19.97 14.97 -10.75
N PRO A 34 -20.82 14.54 -9.79
CA PRO A 34 -20.48 14.05 -8.44
C PRO A 34 -20.23 12.53 -8.33
N ASN A 35 -20.23 11.78 -9.43
CA ASN A 35 -20.07 10.32 -9.47
C ASN A 35 -18.60 9.89 -9.34
N ILE A 36 -18.03 10.01 -8.15
CA ILE A 36 -16.64 9.58 -7.88
C ILE A 36 -16.55 8.04 -7.95
N ARG A 37 -15.48 7.54 -8.57
CA ARG A 37 -15.24 6.09 -8.76
C ARG A 37 -13.86 5.67 -8.29
N TYR A 38 -13.69 4.40 -7.96
CA TYR A 38 -12.35 3.82 -7.81
C TYR A 38 -11.73 3.62 -9.19
N SER A 39 -10.53 4.15 -9.42
CA SER A 39 -9.90 4.16 -10.74
C SER A 39 -9.66 2.75 -11.30
N GLY A 40 -9.26 1.80 -10.47
CA GLY A 40 -8.97 0.43 -10.91
C GLY A 40 -10.20 -0.43 -11.19
N THR A 41 -11.40 -0.07 -10.67
CA THR A 41 -12.61 -0.89 -10.83
C THR A 41 -13.76 -0.19 -11.57
N GLY A 42 -13.74 1.14 -11.67
CA GLY A 42 -14.88 1.94 -12.13
C GLY A 42 -16.10 1.91 -11.21
N LYS A 43 -16.07 1.19 -10.09
CA LYS A 43 -17.18 1.16 -9.11
C LYS A 43 -17.34 2.52 -8.45
N LEU A 44 -18.58 2.92 -8.23
CA LEU A 44 -18.90 4.15 -7.48
C LEU A 44 -18.35 4.07 -6.06
N VAL A 45 -17.83 5.19 -5.58
CA VAL A 45 -17.58 5.41 -4.17
C VAL A 45 -18.94 5.58 -3.48
N THR A 46 -19.21 4.69 -2.54
CA THR A 46 -20.42 4.67 -1.71
C THR A 46 -20.03 4.46 -0.25
N PRO A 47 -20.89 4.79 0.73
CA PRO A 47 -20.58 4.53 2.13
C PRO A 47 -20.21 3.07 2.42
N LYS A 48 -20.79 2.12 1.67
CA LYS A 48 -20.48 0.69 1.80
C LYS A 48 -19.07 0.36 1.33
N THR A 49 -18.65 0.88 0.16
CA THR A 49 -17.32 0.60 -0.39
C THR A 49 -16.24 1.33 0.39
N GLU A 50 -16.53 2.53 0.90
CA GLU A 50 -15.63 3.27 1.79
C GLU A 50 -15.43 2.54 3.11
N ALA A 51 -16.49 2.02 3.73
CA ALA A 51 -16.38 1.22 4.95
C ALA A 51 -15.57 -0.06 4.74
N TYR A 52 -15.73 -0.72 3.58
CA TYR A 52 -14.88 -1.85 3.20
C TYR A 52 -13.41 -1.42 3.09
N PHE A 53 -13.12 -0.37 2.32
CA PHE A 53 -11.76 0.12 2.12
C PHE A 53 -11.09 0.48 3.46
N ALA A 54 -11.79 1.25 4.31
CA ALA A 54 -11.26 1.68 5.61
C ALA A 54 -10.92 0.50 6.52
N LYS A 55 -11.79 -0.52 6.58
CA LYS A 55 -11.57 -1.73 7.37
C LYS A 55 -10.33 -2.50 6.90
N ILE A 56 -10.21 -2.72 5.59
CA ILE A 56 -9.08 -3.48 5.03
C ILE A 56 -7.79 -2.67 5.12
N SER A 57 -7.84 -1.37 4.79
CA SER A 57 -6.70 -0.44 4.90
C SER A 57 -6.10 -0.44 6.30
N GLN A 58 -6.91 -0.30 7.35
CA GLN A 58 -6.42 -0.30 8.73
C GLN A 58 -5.68 -1.60 9.08
N GLU A 59 -6.23 -2.74 8.68
CA GLU A 59 -5.63 -4.04 8.97
C GLU A 59 -4.34 -4.28 8.18
N MET A 60 -4.34 -3.99 6.88
CA MET A 60 -3.16 -4.17 6.02
C MET A 60 -2.04 -3.20 6.41
N GLN A 61 -2.34 -1.95 6.76
CA GLN A 61 -1.36 -1.00 7.31
C GLN A 61 -0.71 -1.52 8.59
N ARG A 62 -1.53 -2.04 9.51
CA ARG A 62 -1.02 -2.61 10.77
C ARG A 62 -0.06 -3.77 10.52
N GLN A 63 -0.42 -4.68 9.61
CA GLN A 63 0.42 -5.83 9.25
C GLN A 63 1.71 -5.40 8.53
N CYS A 64 1.62 -4.52 7.53
CA CYS A 64 2.79 -4.05 6.78
C CYS A 64 3.78 -3.29 7.69
N ALA A 65 3.27 -2.42 8.57
CA ALA A 65 4.09 -1.72 9.55
C ALA A 65 4.77 -2.68 10.54
N ASN A 66 4.09 -3.76 10.93
CA ASN A 66 4.68 -4.81 11.77
C ASN A 66 5.77 -5.57 11.03
N LEU A 67 5.55 -5.97 9.78
CA LEU A 67 6.55 -6.60 8.93
C LEU A 67 7.80 -5.72 8.83
N TYR A 68 7.64 -4.45 8.49
CA TYR A 68 8.74 -3.48 8.42
C TYR A 68 9.53 -3.41 9.75
N ARG A 69 8.82 -3.22 10.89
CA ARG A 69 9.47 -3.13 12.21
C ARG A 69 10.22 -4.41 12.59
N GLN A 70 9.70 -5.58 12.23
CA GLN A 70 10.36 -6.86 12.51
C GLN A 70 11.63 -7.01 11.68
N GLU A 71 11.60 -6.68 10.39
CA GLU A 71 12.76 -6.77 9.52
C GLU A 71 13.86 -5.76 9.87
N ILE A 72 13.48 -4.54 10.27
CA ILE A 72 14.44 -3.56 10.82
C ILE A 72 15.17 -4.13 12.05
N LYS A 73 14.45 -4.79 12.97
CA LYS A 73 15.07 -5.42 14.16
C LYS A 73 16.02 -6.57 13.81
N LYS A 74 15.80 -7.26 12.69
CA LYS A 74 16.68 -8.33 12.20
C LYS A 74 17.93 -7.80 11.50
N GLY A 75 18.00 -6.51 11.20
CA GLY A 75 19.07 -5.92 10.40
C GLY A 75 18.93 -6.23 8.90
N THR A 76 17.73 -6.59 8.44
CA THR A 76 17.43 -6.84 7.01
C THR A 76 17.74 -5.58 6.19
N SER A 77 18.36 -5.75 5.01
CA SER A 77 18.69 -4.62 4.14
C SER A 77 17.43 -3.99 3.55
N ALA A 78 17.48 -2.69 3.21
CA ALA A 78 16.29 -1.94 2.80
C ALA A 78 15.65 -2.46 1.50
N ASP A 79 16.46 -2.97 0.57
CA ASP A 79 16.00 -3.61 -0.67
C ASP A 79 15.24 -4.92 -0.38
N GLN A 80 15.74 -5.75 0.54
CA GLN A 80 15.05 -6.97 0.97
C GLN A 80 13.76 -6.68 1.75
N ILE A 81 13.74 -5.59 2.54
CA ILE A 81 12.50 -5.13 3.18
C ILE A 81 11.47 -4.72 2.13
N LEU A 82 11.89 -4.01 1.07
CA LEU A 82 11.01 -3.63 -0.02
C LEU A 82 10.44 -4.83 -0.78
N GLU A 83 11.28 -5.83 -1.09
CA GLU A 83 10.83 -7.10 -1.70
C GLU A 83 9.71 -7.74 -0.87
N LYS A 84 9.92 -7.87 0.45
CA LYS A 84 8.92 -8.44 1.38
C LYS A 84 7.64 -7.61 1.47
N ILE A 85 7.73 -6.28 1.40
CA ILE A 85 6.56 -5.40 1.39
C ILE A 85 5.75 -5.58 0.10
N PHE A 86 6.42 -5.72 -1.05
CA PHE A 86 5.72 -5.95 -2.32
C PHE A 86 5.08 -7.33 -2.37
N GLU A 87 5.77 -8.37 -1.90
CA GLU A 87 5.16 -9.70 -1.73
C GLU A 87 3.93 -9.65 -0.80
N PHE A 88 4.01 -8.88 0.28
CA PHE A 88 2.87 -8.65 1.16
C PHE A 88 1.73 -7.93 0.42
N HIS A 89 2.02 -6.89 -0.36
CA HIS A 89 1.00 -6.18 -1.15
C HIS A 89 0.31 -7.10 -2.17
N ASP A 90 1.08 -7.94 -2.86
CA ASP A 90 0.56 -8.90 -3.84
C ASP A 90 -0.36 -9.95 -3.19
N SER A 91 -0.19 -10.21 -1.89
CA SER A 91 -1.03 -11.13 -1.12
C SER A 91 -2.33 -10.52 -0.57
N MET A 92 -2.51 -9.19 -0.67
CA MET A 92 -3.72 -8.51 -0.18
C MET A 92 -4.98 -8.90 -0.98
N PRO A 93 -6.20 -8.64 -0.45
CA PRO A 93 -7.43 -8.89 -1.22
C PRO A 93 -7.44 -8.15 -2.55
N LYS A 94 -7.77 -8.85 -3.66
CA LYS A 94 -7.72 -8.25 -5.01
C LYS A 94 -8.57 -6.99 -5.14
N GLU A 95 -9.78 -6.99 -4.57
CA GLU A 95 -10.64 -5.80 -4.59
C GLU A 95 -9.99 -4.59 -3.90
N PHE A 96 -9.22 -4.81 -2.84
CA PHE A 96 -8.48 -3.75 -2.17
C PHE A 96 -7.28 -3.26 -3.00
N GLN A 97 -6.54 -4.16 -3.67
CA GLN A 97 -5.50 -3.80 -4.62
C GLN A 97 -6.05 -2.92 -5.76
N ASP A 98 -7.18 -3.32 -6.35
CA ASP A 98 -7.80 -2.55 -7.44
C ASP A 98 -8.25 -1.15 -6.97
N MET A 99 -8.66 -1.02 -5.71
CA MET A 99 -8.99 0.29 -5.11
C MET A 99 -7.76 1.16 -4.88
N LEU A 100 -6.57 0.58 -4.68
CA LEU A 100 -5.29 1.29 -4.57
C LEU A 100 -4.69 1.64 -5.94
N GLY A 101 -5.16 1.00 -7.02
CA GLY A 101 -4.55 1.10 -8.35
C GLY A 101 -3.29 0.25 -8.50
N LEU A 102 -3.24 -0.90 -7.81
CA LEU A 102 -2.20 -1.92 -7.89
C LEU A 102 -2.53 -3.00 -8.93
#